data_AF-A0A6N8VWL1-F1
#
_entry.id   AF-A0A6N8VWL1-F1
#
_cell.length_a   1.000
_cell.length_b   1.000
_cell.length_c   1.000
_cell.angle_alpha   90.00
_cell.angle_beta   90.00
_cell.angle_gamma   90.00
#
_symmetry.space_group_name_H-M   'P 1'
#
loop_
_entity.id
_entity.type
_entity.pdbx_description
1 polymer ?
#
loop_
_entity_poly.entity_id
_entity_poly.type
_entity_poly.pdbx_seq_one_letter_code
_entity_poly.pdbx_strand_id
1 'polypeptide(L)'
;MTDRPLVLATNDDGIEAPGLWHLAEAVLDFADVLVVAPAFNQSGMSASVTLRQDLETERAHSLLDGVDAWQVNGTPTDAVLHGIRHLAPRHIDMIVSGVNPGPNVGRD
;
A
#
# COMPACT_ATOMS: atom_id res chain seq x y z
N MET A 1 -28.02 -3.03 -1.93
CA MET A 1 -26.85 -3.29 -2.80
C MET A 1 -25.65 -3.01 -1.92
N THR A 2 -24.84 -4.01 -1.60
CA THR A 2 -23.57 -3.76 -0.91
C THR A 2 -22.62 -3.15 -1.93
N ASP A 3 -22.09 -1.97 -1.64
CA ASP A 3 -21.05 -1.35 -2.45
C ASP A 3 -19.87 -2.33 -2.63
N ARG A 4 -19.12 -2.20 -3.72
CA ARG A 4 -17.90 -3.00 -3.95
C ARG A 4 -16.96 -2.82 -2.74
N PRO A 5 -16.23 -3.84 -2.27
CA PRO A 5 -15.27 -3.67 -1.18
C PRO A 5 -14.15 -2.69 -1.57
N LEU A 6 -13.63 -1.90 -0.63
CA LEU A 6 -12.40 -1.11 -0.82
C LEU A 6 -11.21 -1.92 -0.30
N VAL A 7 -10.25 -2.18 -1.17
CA VAL A 7 -9.00 -2.85 -0.83
C VAL A 7 -7.87 -1.83 -0.81
N LEU A 8 -7.10 -1.81 0.29
CA LEU A 8 -5.83 -1.10 0.35
C LEU A 8 -4.70 -2.06 -0.05
N ALA A 9 -3.95 -1.71 -1.09
CA ALA A 9 -2.76 -2.45 -1.52
C ALA A 9 -1.49 -1.72 -1.07
N THR A 10 -0.55 -2.45 -0.49
CA THR A 10 0.72 -1.92 0.02
C THR A 10 1.86 -2.92 -0.15
N ASN A 11 3.08 -2.53 0.18
CA ASN A 11 4.27 -3.39 0.23
C ASN A 11 5.39 -2.74 1.06
N ASP A 12 6.53 -3.43 1.14
CA ASP A 12 7.79 -2.92 1.68
C ASP A 12 8.84 -2.59 0.61
N ASP A 13 8.67 -3.04 -0.64
CA ASP A 13 9.57 -2.71 -1.75
C ASP A 13 9.40 -1.30 -2.33
N GLY A 14 8.30 -0.63 -1.98
CA GLY A 14 7.98 0.73 -2.41
C GLY A 14 6.99 0.82 -3.58
N ILE A 15 6.54 2.04 -3.85
CA ILE A 15 5.45 2.35 -4.79
C ILE A 15 5.75 1.96 -6.24
N GLU A 16 7.02 1.94 -6.64
CA GLU A 16 7.42 1.56 -8.01
C GLU A 16 7.56 0.04 -8.20
N ALA A 17 7.41 -0.76 -7.14
CA ALA A 17 7.64 -2.20 -7.23
C ALA A 17 6.58 -2.87 -8.11
N PRO A 18 6.98 -3.65 -9.15
CA PRO A 18 6.03 -4.32 -10.03
C PRO A 18 5.09 -5.26 -9.29
N GLY A 19 5.56 -5.94 -8.24
CA GLY A 19 4.74 -6.88 -7.45
C GLY A 19 3.51 -6.23 -6.81
N LEU A 20 3.61 -4.96 -6.41
CA LEU A 20 2.48 -4.18 -5.87
C LEU A 20 1.40 -3.94 -6.92
N TRP A 21 1.81 -3.55 -8.12
CA TRP A 21 0.87 -3.26 -9.20
C TRP A 21 0.18 -4.52 -9.72
N HIS A 22 0.89 -5.64 -9.83
CA HIS A 22 0.25 -6.92 -10.16
C HIS A 22 -0.74 -7.36 -9.08
N LEU A 23 -0.44 -7.12 -7.79
CA LEU A 23 -1.36 -7.42 -6.69
C LEU A 23 -2.61 -6.54 -6.75
N ALA A 24 -2.44 -5.24 -7.00
CA ALA A 24 -3.52 -4.29 -7.16
C ALA A 24 -4.42 -4.67 -8.36
N GLU A 25 -3.82 -5.02 -9.49
CA GLU A 25 -4.53 -5.45 -10.70
C GLU A 25 -5.37 -6.72 -10.44
N ALA A 26 -4.82 -7.71 -9.73
CA ALA A 26 -5.48 -8.98 -9.46
C ALA A 26 -6.78 -8.87 -8.65
N VAL A 27 -7.00 -7.75 -7.95
CA VAL A 27 -8.20 -7.52 -7.13
C VAL A 27 -9.22 -6.57 -7.78
N LEU A 28 -8.88 -5.94 -8.92
CA LEU A 28 -9.75 -4.97 -9.60
C LEU A 28 -11.07 -5.56 -10.09
N ASP A 29 -11.14 -6.86 -10.37
CA ASP A 29 -12.38 -7.48 -10.86
C ASP A 29 -13.52 -7.39 -9.83
N PHE A 30 -13.18 -7.41 -8.53
CA PHE A 30 -14.17 -7.51 -7.46
C PHE A 30 -14.09 -6.41 -6.40
N ALA A 31 -13.05 -5.56 -6.39
CA ALA A 31 -12.90 -4.46 -5.43
C ALA A 31 -12.62 -3.11 -6.11
N ASP A 32 -12.85 -2.02 -5.39
CA ASP A 32 -12.19 -0.75 -5.66
C ASP A 32 -10.83 -0.78 -4.95
N VAL A 33 -9.81 -0.15 -5.53
CA VAL A 33 -8.43 -0.26 -5.03
C VAL A 33 -7.85 1.11 -4.71
N LEU A 34 -7.22 1.20 -3.55
CA LEU A 34 -6.35 2.30 -3.15
C LEU A 34 -4.94 1.74 -2.96
N VAL A 35 -3.96 2.28 -3.66
CA VAL A 35 -2.55 1.91 -3.50
C VAL A 35 -1.88 2.92 -2.56
N VAL A 36 -1.28 2.44 -1.48
CA VAL A 36 -0.46 3.26 -0.57
C VAL A 36 0.79 2.49 -0.17
N ALA A 37 1.96 3.02 -0.52
CA ALA A 37 3.23 2.34 -0.28
C ALA A 37 4.35 3.34 0.09
N PRO A 38 5.49 2.87 0.63
CA PRO A 38 6.68 3.69 0.79
C PRO A 38 7.15 4.29 -0.55
N ALA A 39 7.72 5.50 -0.53
CA ALA A 39 8.31 6.12 -1.73
C ALA A 39 9.55 5.37 -2.25
N PHE A 40 10.27 4.69 -1.36
CA PHE A 40 11.48 3.92 -1.68
C PHE A 40 11.44 2.54 -1.03
N ASN A 41 12.29 1.63 -1.49
CA ASN A 41 12.43 0.30 -0.90
C ASN A 41 12.82 0.39 0.60
N GLN A 42 12.06 -0.33 1.44
CA GLN A 42 12.22 -0.44 2.89
C GLN A 42 12.30 -1.91 3.33
N SER A 43 12.73 -2.83 2.45
CA SER A 43 12.86 -4.25 2.77
C SER A 43 13.74 -4.44 4.02
N GLY A 44 13.26 -5.20 5.01
CA GLY A 44 13.98 -5.45 6.27
C GLY A 44 13.72 -4.45 7.40
N MET A 45 12.80 -3.50 7.24
CA MET A 45 12.46 -2.51 8.28
C MET A 45 11.48 -3.01 9.36
N SER A 46 11.02 -4.27 9.30
CA SER A 46 10.06 -4.87 10.24
C SER A 46 8.82 -3.98 10.48
N ALA A 47 8.14 -4.09 11.63
CA ALA A 47 7.03 -3.22 12.03
C ALA A 47 7.49 -1.87 12.61
N SER A 48 8.57 -1.28 12.07
CA SER A 48 9.03 0.04 12.51
C SER A 48 7.99 1.11 12.17
N VAL A 49 7.93 2.14 13.02
CA VAL A 49 7.05 3.32 12.86
C VAL A 49 7.94 4.55 12.92
N THR A 50 7.72 5.46 12.00
CA THR A 50 8.45 6.72 11.95
C THR A 50 7.94 7.67 13.04
N LEU A 51 8.76 7.99 14.05
CA LEU A 51 8.37 8.84 15.20
C LEU A 51 9.01 10.24 15.24
N ARG A 52 10.02 10.53 14.40
CA ARG A 52 10.90 11.72 14.54
C ARG A 52 11.11 12.57 13.28
N GLN A 53 10.44 12.24 12.19
CA GLN A 53 10.42 13.04 10.96
C GLN A 53 8.97 13.27 10.56
N ASP A 54 8.70 14.40 9.91
CA ASP A 54 7.36 14.70 9.40
C ASP A 54 7.00 13.67 8.32
N LEU A 55 5.92 12.93 8.57
CA LEU A 55 5.36 11.96 7.62
C LEU A 55 4.61 12.75 6.54
N GLU A 56 5.14 12.68 5.32
CA GLU A 56 4.58 13.30 4.13
C GLU A 56 3.98 12.23 3.23
N THR A 57 2.82 12.57 2.66
CA THR A 57 2.12 11.73 1.68
C THR A 57 1.93 12.51 0.40
N GLU A 58 2.31 11.92 -0.73
CA GLU A 58 2.21 12.55 -2.04
C GLU A 58 1.44 11.65 -3.00
N ARG A 59 0.74 12.24 -3.98
CA ARG A 59 0.14 11.46 -5.07
C ARG A 59 1.25 10.84 -5.90
N ALA A 60 1.16 9.54 -6.11
CA ALA A 60 2.03 8.80 -7.00
C ALA A 60 1.39 8.62 -8.38
N HIS A 61 2.21 8.33 -9.38
CA HIS A 61 1.70 7.90 -10.68
C HIS A 61 1.08 6.51 -10.55
N SER A 62 -0.19 6.37 -10.97
CA SER A 62 -0.87 5.08 -11.01
C SER A 62 -0.57 4.35 -12.31
N LEU A 63 -0.25 3.07 -12.22
CA LEU A 63 -0.09 2.19 -13.39
C LEU A 63 -1.40 1.53 -13.83
N LEU A 64 -2.50 1.78 -13.11
CA LEU A 64 -3.81 1.17 -13.35
C LEU A 64 -4.88 2.26 -13.47
N ASP A 65 -5.70 2.17 -14.51
CA ASP A 65 -6.78 3.12 -14.75
C ASP A 65 -7.81 3.09 -13.62
N GLY A 66 -8.15 4.28 -13.11
CA GLY A 66 -9.15 4.43 -12.04
C GLY A 66 -8.66 4.03 -10.63
N VAL A 67 -7.38 3.73 -10.46
CA VAL A 67 -6.77 3.43 -9.15
C VAL A 67 -6.05 4.65 -8.60
N ASP A 68 -6.44 5.11 -7.42
CA ASP A 68 -5.71 6.15 -6.70
C ASP A 68 -4.45 5.57 -6.06
N ALA A 69 -3.32 6.28 -6.21
CA ALA A 69 -2.02 5.85 -5.72
C ALA A 69 -1.32 6.96 -4.93
N TRP A 70 -0.74 6.58 -3.79
CA TRP A 70 -0.04 7.49 -2.89
C TRP A 70 1.27 6.87 -2.43
N GLN A 71 2.29 7.70 -2.34
CA GLN A 71 3.56 7.34 -1.72
C GLN A 71 3.74 8.04 -0.38
N VAL A 72 4.39 7.37 0.55
CA VAL A 72 4.69 7.88 1.88
C VAL A 72 6.20 7.90 2.10
N ASN A 73 6.75 8.98 2.64
CA ASN A 73 8.18 9.10 2.98
C ASN A 73 8.56 8.33 4.27
N GLY A 74 7.86 7.22 4.56
CA GLY A 74 7.95 6.46 5.79
C GLY A 74 8.01 4.95 5.56
N THR A 75 7.61 4.20 6.58
CA THR A 75 7.61 2.73 6.59
C THR A 75 6.34 2.16 5.97
N PRO A 76 6.29 0.85 5.68
CA PRO A 76 5.05 0.17 5.27
C PRO A 76 3.92 0.33 6.30
N THR A 77 4.26 0.34 7.59
CA THR A 77 3.30 0.61 8.67
C THR A 77 2.70 2.01 8.54
N ASP A 78 3.53 3.01 8.26
CA ASP A 78 3.07 4.39 8.06
C ASP A 78 2.17 4.49 6.82
N ALA A 79 2.51 3.79 5.74
CA ALA A 79 1.70 3.71 4.53
C ALA A 79 0.29 3.17 4.81
N VAL A 80 0.19 2.06 5.54
CA VAL A 80 -1.10 1.48 5.95
C VAL A 80 -1.88 2.44 6.86
N LEU A 81 -1.22 3.02 7.86
CA LEU A 81 -1.88 3.93 8.81
C LEU A 81 -2.42 5.20 8.12
N HIS A 82 -1.65 5.79 7.21
CA HIS A 82 -2.10 6.94 6.42
C HIS A 82 -3.23 6.57 5.47
N GLY A 83 -3.11 5.42 4.81
CA GLY A 83 -4.17 4.87 3.97
C GLY A 83 -5.51 4.76 4.69
N ILE A 84 -5.50 4.15 5.88
CA ILE A 84 -6.71 3.98 6.69
C ILE A 84 -7.26 5.30 7.24
N ARG A 85 -6.39 6.19 7.74
CA ARG A 85 -6.83 7.36 8.51
C ARG A 85 -7.09 8.61 7.68
N HIS A 86 -6.45 8.75 6.52
CA HIS A 86 -6.40 10.03 5.81
C HIS A 86 -6.70 9.93 4.31
N LEU A 87 -6.39 8.80 3.66
CA LEU A 87 -6.46 8.69 2.21
C LEU A 87 -7.68 7.91 1.71
N ALA A 88 -8.15 6.92 2.47
CA ALA A 88 -9.30 6.12 2.07
C ALA A 88 -10.59 6.96 2.06
N PRO A 89 -11.35 6.97 0.94
CA PRO A 89 -12.59 7.75 0.84
C PRO A 89 -13.74 7.11 1.64
N ARG A 90 -13.59 5.85 2.05
CA ARG A 90 -14.56 5.05 2.81
C ARG A 90 -13.83 3.98 3.62
N HIS A 91 -14.59 3.19 4.37
CA HIS A 91 -14.07 2.05 5.14
C HIS A 91 -13.28 1.09 4.23
N ILE A 92 -12.09 0.67 4.68
CA ILE A 92 -11.28 -0.35 4.01
C ILE A 92 -11.75 -1.72 4.49
N ASP A 93 -12.15 -2.57 3.56
CA ASP A 93 -12.69 -3.89 3.85
C ASP A 93 -11.59 -4.96 3.91
N MET A 94 -10.45 -4.72 3.25
CA MET A 94 -9.30 -5.61 3.24
C MET A 94 -8.01 -4.86 2.94
N ILE A 95 -6.91 -5.34 3.52
CA ILE A 95 -5.55 -4.88 3.21
C ILE A 95 -4.79 -6.05 2.60
N VAL A 96 -4.13 -5.81 1.47
CA VAL A 96 -3.25 -6.77 0.81
C VAL A 96 -1.83 -6.19 0.75
N SER A 97 -0.84 -7.02 1.08
CA SER A 97 0.58 -6.61 1.15
C SER A 97 1.45 -7.52 0.30
N GLY A 98 2.28 -6.93 -0.56
CA GLY A 98 3.19 -7.62 -1.47
C GLY A 98 3.02 -7.17 -2.92
N VAL A 99 3.30 -8.00 -3.93
CA VAL A 99 3.99 -9.31 -3.83
C VAL A 99 5.51 -9.08 -3.65
N ASN A 100 6.03 -9.47 -2.49
CA ASN A 100 7.45 -9.32 -2.13
C ASN A 100 8.34 -10.22 -3.02
N PRO A 101 9.47 -9.73 -3.57
CA PRO A 101 10.46 -10.55 -4.27
C PRO A 101 11.27 -11.39 -3.26
N GLY A 102 10.67 -12.50 -2.84
CA GLY A 102 11.32 -13.47 -1.95
C GLY A 102 10.36 -14.01 -0.89
N PRO A 103 10.70 -15.14 -0.27
CA PRO A 103 9.90 -15.69 0.81
C PRO A 103 10.13 -14.91 2.12
N ASN A 104 9.05 -14.57 2.82
CA ASN A 104 9.10 -14.20 4.23
C ASN A 104 8.69 -15.44 5.04
N VAL A 105 9.65 -16.19 5.59
CA VAL A 105 9.40 -17.48 6.25
C VAL A 105 10.20 -17.65 7.54
N GLY A 106 9.58 -18.19 8.59
CA GLY A 106 10.29 -18.52 9.83
C GLY A 106 10.49 -17.31 10.74
N ARG A 107 11.72 -16.78 10.84
CA ARG A 107 12.07 -15.66 11.75
C ARG A 107 12.25 -14.32 11.00
N ASP A 108 11.87 -14.28 9.74
CA ASP A 108 11.85 -13.08 8.92
C ASP A 108 10.75 -12.10 9.36
#